data_AF-A0A2V6R8R8-F1
#
_entry.id   AF-A0A2V6R8R8-F1
#
_cell.length_a   1.000
_cell.length_b   1.000
_cell.length_c   1.000
_cell.angle_alpha   90.00
_cell.angle_beta   90.00
_cell.angle_gamma   90.00
#
_symmetry.space_group_name_H-M   'P 1'
#
loop_
_entity.id
_entity.type
_entity.pdbx_description
1 polymer ?
#
loop_
_entity_poly.entity_id
_entity_poly.type
_entity_poly.pdbx_seq_one_letter_code
_entity_poly.pdbx_strand_id
1 'polypeptide(L)'
;DPAYLEFHKKHFPGGLRFWRVTDSSGDLGKKAVYDPPTAAHQAEVHAEHFAGLVRKTLEEGDGKRPTLVCSPYDAELFGHWWFEGPLWLEHTARALAGIGVEPVTLAEALEAVPARETLNLPEGSWGEGGDHRVWLNRDTEWTWDRLYSAEAEWVQHVAKLDDARPDLRRVAAQAGRELLLLEASDWQFLITTWAARDYAERRVAEHYAEFKQLSEIARGLRAGEPFAPDTAELVRRLERQDFCFPDLDPVWALGQPATR
;
A
#
# COMPACT_ATOMS: atom_id res chain seq x y z
N ASP A 1 -3.24 8.51 23.98
CA ASP A 1 -3.04 8.62 25.43
C ASP A 1 -1.94 9.64 25.74
N PRO A 2 -2.05 10.47 26.79
CA PRO A 2 -0.98 11.38 27.23
C PRO A 2 0.37 10.75 27.54
N ALA A 3 0.42 9.46 27.87
CA ALA A 3 1.63 8.72 28.21
C ALA A 3 2.47 8.31 27.00
N TYR A 4 1.84 8.13 25.84
CA TYR A 4 2.50 7.62 24.63
C TYR A 4 3.45 8.62 24.00
N LEU A 5 4.42 8.10 23.25
CA LEU A 5 5.43 8.87 22.55
C LEU A 5 4.79 9.86 21.55
N GLU A 6 5.21 11.11 21.61
CA GLU A 6 4.77 12.16 20.68
C GLU A 6 5.46 11.98 19.33
N PHE A 7 4.66 11.76 18.29
CA PHE A 7 5.15 11.53 16.93
C PHE A 7 5.82 12.78 16.33
N HIS A 8 5.23 13.95 16.57
CA HIS A 8 5.58 15.18 15.84
C HIS A 8 6.79 15.92 16.43
N LYS A 9 7.08 15.73 17.74
CA LYS A 9 8.19 16.42 18.41
C LYS A 9 9.49 15.64 18.25
N LYS A 10 10.36 16.14 17.39
CA LYS A 10 11.66 15.54 17.08
C LYS A 10 12.80 16.40 17.61
N HIS A 11 13.80 15.76 18.20
CA HIS A 11 15.04 16.40 18.64
C HIS A 11 15.91 16.73 17.43
N PHE A 12 16.47 17.93 17.42
CA PHE A 12 17.45 18.33 16.42
C PHE A 12 18.84 18.49 17.06
N PRO A 13 19.91 17.94 16.45
CA PRO A 13 19.91 17.07 15.28
C PRO A 13 19.48 15.63 15.61
N GLY A 14 19.20 14.82 14.57
CA GLY A 14 19.04 13.37 14.67
C GLY A 14 17.61 12.83 14.60
N GLY A 15 16.58 13.66 14.76
CA GLY A 15 15.19 13.25 14.54
C GLY A 15 14.59 12.31 15.58
N LEU A 16 15.33 12.03 16.67
CA LEU A 16 14.86 11.17 17.76
C LEU A 16 13.69 11.81 18.51
N ARG A 17 12.77 10.98 19.00
CA ARG A 17 11.57 11.39 19.76
C ARG A 17 11.80 11.07 21.24
N PHE A 18 11.69 12.07 22.12
CA PHE A 18 11.95 11.93 23.56
C PHE A 18 10.81 12.40 24.45
N TRP A 19 9.68 12.79 23.86
CA TRP A 19 8.57 13.40 24.58
C TRP A 19 7.31 12.59 24.41
N ARG A 20 6.40 12.69 25.38
CA ARG A 20 5.07 12.09 25.31
C ARG A 20 4.02 13.09 24.86
N VAL A 21 2.88 12.59 24.40
CA VAL A 21 1.74 13.39 23.92
C VAL A 21 1.31 14.44 24.96
N THR A 22 1.37 14.13 26.26
CA THR A 22 1.13 15.05 27.40
C THR A 22 -0.29 15.60 27.52
N ASP A 23 -0.82 16.24 26.47
CA ASP A 23 -2.16 16.81 26.37
C ASP A 23 -2.55 17.03 24.90
N SER A 24 -3.78 17.51 24.69
CA SER A 24 -4.36 17.80 23.36
C SER A 24 -4.16 19.25 22.89
N SER A 25 -3.32 20.06 23.55
CA SER A 25 -3.17 21.50 23.24
C SER A 25 -2.39 21.78 21.95
N GLY A 26 -1.67 20.78 21.43
CA GLY A 26 -0.82 20.92 20.23
C GLY A 26 0.47 21.71 20.44
N ASP A 27 0.71 22.26 21.64
CA ASP A 27 1.91 23.02 21.96
C ASP A 27 3.11 22.07 22.17
N LEU A 28 3.95 21.94 21.14
CA LEU A 28 5.14 21.09 21.20
C LEU A 28 6.14 21.55 22.28
N GLY A 29 6.12 22.82 22.69
CA GLY A 29 7.01 23.34 23.73
C GLY A 29 6.74 22.74 25.12
N LYS A 30 5.48 22.39 25.40
CA LYS A 30 5.02 21.91 26.72
C LYS A 30 5.04 20.40 26.91
N LYS A 31 5.35 19.64 25.86
CA LYS A 31 5.39 18.18 25.92
C LYS A 31 6.42 17.71 26.96
N ALA A 32 5.97 16.89 27.90
CA ALA A 32 6.79 16.28 28.93
C ALA A 32 7.68 15.16 28.38
N VAL A 33 8.73 14.80 29.12
CA VAL A 33 9.63 13.69 28.76
C VAL A 33 8.86 12.39 28.73
N TYR A 34 9.17 11.55 27.74
CA TYR A 34 8.60 10.21 27.59
C TYR A 34 9.07 9.30 28.72
N ASP A 35 8.14 8.58 29.35
CA ASP A 35 8.42 7.60 30.39
C ASP A 35 8.02 6.19 29.89
N PRO A 36 8.98 5.37 29.44
CA PRO A 36 8.68 4.07 28.84
C PRO A 36 7.88 3.12 29.75
N PRO A 37 8.15 2.99 31.06
CA PRO A 37 7.35 2.14 31.95
C PRO A 37 5.88 2.56 32.03
N THR A 38 5.58 3.86 32.14
CA THR A 38 4.19 4.35 32.15
C THR A 38 3.50 4.04 30.82
N ALA A 39 4.17 4.30 29.70
CA ALA A 39 3.62 4.03 28.37
C ALA A 39 3.35 2.52 28.14
N ALA A 40 4.27 1.66 28.58
CA ALA A 40 4.11 0.21 28.53
C ALA A 40 2.88 -0.25 29.34
N HIS A 41 2.73 0.25 30.57
CA HIS A 41 1.55 -0.06 31.38
C HIS A 41 0.25 0.42 30.73
N GLN A 42 0.23 1.60 30.11
CA GLN A 42 -0.95 2.07 29.37
C GLN A 42 -1.26 1.22 28.14
N ALA A 43 -0.25 0.70 27.44
CA ALA A 43 -0.45 -0.25 26.34
C ALA A 43 -1.12 -1.55 26.81
N GLU A 44 -0.71 -2.09 27.95
CA GLU A 44 -1.36 -3.24 28.58
C GLU A 44 -2.83 -2.96 28.92
N VAL A 45 -3.11 -1.85 29.63
CA VAL A 45 -4.49 -1.45 29.98
C VAL A 45 -5.38 -1.29 28.74
N HIS A 46 -4.88 -0.66 27.67
CA HIS A 46 -5.63 -0.52 26.44
C HIS A 46 -5.84 -1.83 25.69
N ALA A 47 -4.91 -2.78 25.79
CA ALA A 47 -5.06 -4.11 25.21
C ALA A 47 -6.14 -4.92 25.94
N GLU A 48 -6.16 -4.88 27.27
CA GLU A 48 -7.22 -5.51 28.08
C GLU A 48 -8.60 -4.91 27.75
N HIS A 49 -8.68 -3.58 27.64
CA HIS A 49 -9.89 -2.89 27.22
C HIS A 49 -10.36 -3.34 25.83
N PHE A 50 -9.44 -3.44 24.87
CA PHE A 50 -9.77 -3.90 23.52
C PHE A 50 -10.23 -5.36 23.50
N ALA A 51 -9.58 -6.26 24.24
CA ALA A 51 -10.03 -7.65 24.37
C ALA A 51 -11.44 -7.74 24.98
N GLY A 52 -11.76 -6.88 25.95
CA GLY A 52 -13.11 -6.73 26.49
C GLY A 52 -14.13 -6.29 25.43
N LEU A 53 -13.77 -5.32 24.59
CA LEU A 53 -14.60 -4.88 23.46
C LEU A 53 -14.83 -6.01 22.45
N VAL A 54 -13.77 -6.71 22.03
CA VAL A 54 -13.87 -7.85 21.11
C VAL A 54 -14.82 -8.91 21.64
N ARG A 55 -14.71 -9.27 22.92
CA ARG A 55 -15.62 -10.22 23.56
C ARG A 55 -17.07 -9.77 23.47
N LYS A 56 -17.33 -8.51 23.83
CA LYS A 56 -18.67 -7.94 23.77
C LYS A 56 -19.23 -7.97 22.34
N THR A 57 -18.43 -7.65 21.34
CA THR A 57 -18.84 -7.74 19.93
C THR A 57 -19.12 -9.18 19.49
N LEU A 58 -18.34 -10.16 19.96
CA LEU A 58 -18.61 -11.57 19.68
C LEU A 58 -19.93 -12.05 20.34
N GLU A 59 -20.23 -11.55 21.54
CA GLU A 59 -21.46 -11.82 22.29
C GLU A 59 -22.73 -11.21 21.66
N GLU A 60 -22.60 -10.20 20.79
CA GLU A 60 -23.71 -9.67 19.99
C GLU A 60 -24.18 -10.64 18.90
N GLY A 61 -23.41 -11.69 18.62
CA GLY A 61 -23.84 -12.79 17.78
C GLY A 61 -25.04 -13.55 18.37
N ASP A 62 -25.75 -14.33 17.54
CA ASP A 62 -26.95 -15.06 17.96
C ASP A 62 -26.68 -16.25 18.91
N GLY A 63 -25.41 -16.47 19.29
CA GLY A 63 -24.95 -17.56 20.15
C GLY A 63 -25.10 -18.96 19.55
N LYS A 64 -25.67 -19.09 18.35
CA LYS A 64 -25.92 -20.36 17.67
C LYS A 64 -24.81 -20.70 16.68
N ARG A 65 -23.98 -19.71 16.34
CA ARG A 65 -23.01 -19.82 15.25
C ARG A 65 -21.69 -19.15 15.63
N PRO A 66 -20.55 -19.60 15.05
CA PRO A 66 -19.30 -18.87 15.16
C PRO A 66 -19.43 -17.44 14.63
N THR A 67 -18.89 -16.50 15.39
CA THR A 67 -18.80 -15.07 15.05
C THR A 67 -17.33 -14.71 14.82
N LEU A 68 -17.05 -13.87 13.82
CA LEU A 68 -15.72 -13.38 13.50
C LEU A 68 -15.69 -11.86 13.64
N VAL A 69 -14.63 -11.32 14.26
CA VAL A 69 -14.34 -9.88 14.26
C VAL A 69 -13.11 -9.65 13.39
N CYS A 70 -13.27 -8.86 12.33
CA CYS A 70 -12.17 -8.42 11.48
C CYS A 70 -11.89 -6.94 11.74
N SER A 71 -10.65 -6.61 12.11
CA SER A 71 -10.22 -5.25 12.42
C SER A 71 -8.96 -4.89 11.63
N PRO A 72 -9.10 -4.40 10.39
CA PRO A 72 -7.97 -4.05 9.54
C PRO A 72 -7.37 -2.69 9.94
N TYR A 73 -6.05 -2.57 9.84
CA TYR A 73 -5.29 -1.36 10.12
C TYR A 73 -4.08 -1.27 9.20
N ASP A 74 -3.62 -0.05 8.91
CA ASP A 74 -2.32 0.16 8.27
C ASP A 74 -1.20 -0.33 9.19
N ALA A 75 -0.26 -1.12 8.64
CA ALA A 75 0.82 -1.71 9.42
C ALA A 75 1.69 -0.66 10.12
N GLU A 76 1.93 0.49 9.48
CA GLU A 76 2.71 1.59 10.03
C GLU A 76 2.05 2.24 11.25
N LEU A 77 0.75 2.00 11.49
CA LEU A 77 0.12 2.43 12.74
C LEU A 77 0.91 1.90 13.93
N PHE A 78 1.32 0.63 13.89
CA PHE A 78 1.98 -0.05 14.99
C PHE A 78 3.51 0.11 14.92
N GLY A 79 4.04 1.07 15.68
CA GLY A 79 5.46 1.28 15.93
C GLY A 79 6.00 2.55 15.26
N HIS A 80 5.40 2.97 14.14
CA HIS A 80 5.75 4.22 13.48
C HIS A 80 4.90 5.38 14.01
N TRP A 81 3.59 5.39 13.70
CA TRP A 81 2.65 6.44 14.12
C TRP A 81 2.31 6.33 15.61
N TRP A 82 2.00 5.12 16.07
CA TRP A 82 1.81 4.78 17.47
C TRP A 82 2.94 3.88 17.93
N PHE A 83 3.91 4.47 18.63
CA PHE A 83 5.17 3.80 18.98
C PHE A 83 4.97 2.53 19.82
N GLU A 84 4.02 2.55 20.75
CA GLU A 84 3.73 1.43 21.64
C GLU A 84 2.82 0.37 20.99
N GLY A 85 2.39 0.58 19.75
CA GLY A 85 1.49 -0.31 19.02
C GLY A 85 1.94 -1.79 18.97
N PRO A 86 3.22 -2.12 18.72
CA PRO A 86 3.67 -3.51 18.73
C PRO A 86 3.57 -4.17 20.11
N LEU A 87 3.85 -3.41 21.17
CA LEU A 87 3.68 -3.89 22.55
C LEU A 87 2.19 -4.10 22.87
N TRP A 88 1.33 -3.18 22.43
CA TRP A 88 -0.12 -3.35 22.54
C TRP A 88 -0.64 -4.57 21.78
N LEU A 89 -0.11 -4.88 20.58
CA LEU A 89 -0.47 -6.09 19.83
C LEU A 89 -0.12 -7.36 20.62
N GLU A 90 1.06 -7.40 21.24
CA GLU A 90 1.47 -8.52 22.09
C GLU A 90 0.52 -8.68 23.29
N HIS A 91 0.25 -7.61 24.04
CA HIS A 91 -0.68 -7.66 25.16
C HIS A 91 -2.09 -8.04 24.72
N THR A 92 -2.53 -7.59 23.54
CA THR A 92 -3.84 -7.92 22.99
C THR A 92 -3.94 -9.41 22.70
N ALA A 93 -2.93 -10.01 22.07
CA ALA A 93 -2.91 -11.44 21.82
C ALA A 93 -2.99 -12.27 23.13
N ARG A 94 -2.25 -11.85 24.17
CA ARG A 94 -2.31 -12.49 25.49
C ARG A 94 -3.68 -12.31 26.17
N ALA A 95 -4.24 -11.11 26.12
CA ALA A 95 -5.52 -10.79 26.71
C ALA A 95 -6.66 -11.57 26.03
N LEU A 96 -6.66 -11.65 24.70
CA LEU A 96 -7.61 -12.46 23.92
C LEU A 96 -7.52 -13.94 24.30
N ALA A 97 -6.31 -14.50 24.35
CA ALA A 97 -6.11 -15.89 24.77
C ALA A 97 -6.63 -16.15 26.20
N GLY A 98 -6.38 -15.21 27.13
CA GLY A 98 -6.85 -15.29 28.51
C GLY A 98 -8.38 -15.30 28.65
N ILE A 99 -9.12 -14.84 27.64
CA ILE A 99 -10.58 -14.77 27.63
C ILE A 99 -11.20 -15.81 26.67
N GLY A 100 -10.38 -16.73 26.14
CA GLY A 100 -10.82 -17.80 25.24
C GLY A 100 -11.15 -17.34 23.82
N VAL A 101 -10.65 -16.17 23.40
CA VAL A 101 -10.77 -15.69 22.01
C VAL A 101 -9.45 -15.98 21.29
N GLU A 102 -9.52 -16.79 20.25
CA GLU A 102 -8.35 -17.20 19.46
C GLU A 102 -8.25 -16.38 18.17
N PRO A 103 -7.15 -15.63 17.96
CA PRO A 103 -6.86 -15.03 16.66
C PRO A 103 -6.61 -16.13 15.63
N VAL A 104 -7.24 -16.02 14.47
CA VAL A 104 -7.08 -16.95 13.34
C VAL A 104 -6.67 -16.21 12.09
N THR A 105 -6.02 -16.91 11.17
CA THR A 105 -5.84 -16.41 9.81
C THR A 105 -7.17 -16.38 9.07
N LEU A 106 -7.27 -15.55 8.02
CA LEU A 106 -8.48 -15.51 7.20
C LEU A 106 -8.76 -16.85 6.49
N ALA A 107 -7.72 -17.63 6.17
CA ALA A 107 -7.89 -18.96 5.57
C ALA A 107 -8.59 -19.92 6.55
N GLU A 108 -8.12 -19.98 7.80
CA GLU A 108 -8.75 -20.77 8.86
C GLU A 108 -10.18 -20.27 9.16
N ALA A 109 -10.38 -18.95 9.16
CA ALA A 109 -11.70 -18.36 9.38
C ALA A 109 -12.70 -18.74 8.28
N LEU A 110 -12.28 -18.81 7.01
CA LEU A 110 -13.14 -19.23 5.90
C LEU A 110 -13.58 -20.69 6.01
N GLU A 111 -12.72 -21.56 6.55
CA GLU A 111 -13.06 -22.96 6.84
C GLU A 111 -14.00 -23.10 8.05
N ALA A 112 -13.71 -22.36 9.12
CA ALA A 112 -14.48 -22.41 10.37
C ALA A 112 -15.83 -21.68 10.28
N VAL A 113 -15.95 -20.68 9.42
CA VAL A 113 -17.14 -19.82 9.26
C VAL A 113 -17.56 -19.80 7.78
N PRO A 114 -18.25 -20.85 7.29
CA PRO A 114 -18.61 -20.94 5.88
C PRO A 114 -19.57 -19.82 5.45
N ALA A 115 -19.37 -19.33 4.23
CA ALA A 115 -20.21 -18.31 3.61
C ALA A 115 -21.67 -18.79 3.52
N ARG A 116 -22.61 -17.89 3.84
CA ARG A 116 -24.04 -18.22 3.99
C ARG A 116 -24.92 -17.57 2.92
N GLU A 117 -24.52 -16.38 2.52
CA GLU A 117 -25.28 -15.53 1.63
C GLU A 117 -24.33 -14.91 0.62
N THR A 118 -24.84 -14.71 -0.58
CA THR A 118 -24.16 -13.90 -1.59
C THR A 118 -24.75 -12.50 -1.52
N LEU A 119 -23.87 -11.52 -1.37
CA LEU A 119 -24.23 -10.11 -1.37
C LEU A 119 -23.69 -9.47 -2.64
N ASN A 120 -24.47 -8.58 -3.24
CA ASN A 120 -23.97 -7.67 -4.26
C ASN A 120 -23.37 -6.46 -3.55
N LEU A 121 -22.06 -6.29 -3.64
CA LEU A 121 -21.38 -5.14 -3.06
C LEU A 121 -21.53 -3.94 -4.02
N PRO A 122 -22.02 -2.78 -3.54
CA PRO A 122 -21.91 -1.54 -4.30
C PRO A 122 -20.43 -1.14 -4.44
N GLU A 123 -20.14 -0.24 -5.37
CA GLU A 123 -18.81 0.37 -5.43
C GLU A 123 -18.51 1.14 -4.14
N GLY A 124 -17.24 1.15 -3.74
CA GLY A 124 -16.80 1.89 -2.58
C GLY A 124 -15.33 1.66 -2.25
N SER A 125 -14.84 2.42 -1.29
CA SER A 125 -13.52 2.28 -0.71
C SER A 125 -13.59 2.42 0.82
N TRP A 126 -12.51 2.10 1.50
CA TRP A 126 -12.33 2.43 2.93
C TRP A 126 -11.71 3.83 3.17
N GLY A 127 -11.56 4.64 2.11
CA GLY A 127 -11.02 5.99 2.18
C GLY A 127 -12.04 7.02 2.64
N GLU A 128 -11.64 8.29 2.63
CA GLU A 128 -12.53 9.40 2.99
C GLU A 128 -13.79 9.42 2.11
N GLY A 129 -14.96 9.45 2.77
CA GLY A 129 -16.26 9.46 2.09
C GLY A 129 -16.76 8.09 1.61
N GLY A 130 -15.94 7.04 1.73
CA GLY A 130 -16.33 5.67 1.36
C GLY A 130 -16.47 5.41 -0.15
N ASP A 131 -16.03 6.36 -0.98
CA ASP A 131 -16.09 6.30 -2.44
C ASP A 131 -14.71 6.57 -3.07
N HIS A 132 -14.66 6.93 -4.36
CA HIS A 132 -13.43 7.08 -5.13
C HIS A 132 -12.81 8.48 -5.05
N ARG A 133 -13.40 9.43 -4.31
CA ARG A 133 -13.04 10.87 -4.37
C ARG A 133 -11.59 11.17 -4.02
N VAL A 134 -10.95 10.31 -3.22
CA VAL A 134 -9.56 10.47 -2.83
C VAL A 134 -8.63 10.29 -4.03
N TRP A 135 -8.98 9.41 -4.96
CA TRP A 135 -8.16 9.11 -6.15
C TRP A 135 -8.71 9.77 -7.43
N LEU A 136 -10.01 10.02 -7.49
CA LEU A 136 -10.69 10.63 -8.63
C LEU A 136 -11.32 11.97 -8.24
N ASN A 137 -10.57 13.04 -8.49
CA ASN A 137 -11.00 14.42 -8.31
C ASN A 137 -10.25 15.36 -9.27
N ARG A 138 -10.52 16.67 -9.19
CA ARG A 138 -9.94 17.67 -10.10
C ARG A 138 -8.42 17.79 -10.00
N ASP A 139 -7.82 17.52 -8.84
CA ASP A 139 -6.37 17.60 -8.67
C ASP A 139 -5.64 16.38 -9.26
N THR A 140 -6.35 15.25 -9.41
CA THR A 140 -5.78 13.97 -9.85
C THR A 140 -6.25 13.54 -11.25
N GLU A 141 -7.27 14.18 -11.83
CA GLU A 141 -7.85 13.85 -13.14
C GLU A 141 -6.79 13.68 -14.24
N TRP A 142 -5.82 14.61 -14.31
CA TRP A 142 -4.75 14.59 -15.31
C TRP A 142 -3.85 13.34 -15.25
N THR A 143 -3.77 12.66 -14.10
CA THR A 143 -2.97 11.44 -13.95
C THR A 143 -3.61 10.28 -14.71
N TRP A 144 -4.94 10.22 -14.75
CA TRP A 144 -5.70 9.15 -15.42
C TRP A 144 -5.56 9.22 -16.95
N ASP A 145 -5.51 10.41 -17.53
CA ASP A 145 -5.25 10.59 -18.97
C ASP A 145 -3.91 9.96 -19.39
N ARG A 146 -2.87 10.15 -18.56
CA ARG A 146 -1.54 9.58 -18.79
C ARG A 146 -1.55 8.07 -18.60
N LEU A 147 -2.19 7.61 -17.53
CA LEU A 147 -2.26 6.20 -17.20
C LEU A 147 -2.98 5.41 -18.30
N TYR A 148 -4.19 5.81 -18.68
CA TYR A 148 -4.96 5.13 -19.73
C TYR A 148 -4.26 5.15 -21.10
N SER A 149 -3.55 6.24 -21.42
CA SER A 149 -2.69 6.31 -22.61
C SER A 149 -1.55 5.29 -22.58
N ALA A 150 -0.91 5.11 -21.43
CA ALA A 150 0.16 4.14 -21.24
C ALA A 150 -0.35 2.69 -21.27
N GLU A 151 -1.43 2.39 -20.55
CA GLU A 151 -2.09 1.06 -20.55
C GLU A 151 -2.47 0.62 -21.97
N ALA A 152 -3.15 1.49 -22.73
CA ALA A 152 -3.58 1.18 -24.08
C ALA A 152 -2.41 0.87 -25.01
N GLU A 153 -1.30 1.57 -24.84
CA GLU A 153 -0.08 1.32 -25.62
C GLU A 153 0.66 0.06 -25.17
N TRP A 154 0.71 -0.21 -23.88
CA TRP A 154 1.31 -1.41 -23.33
C TRP A 154 0.65 -2.67 -23.88
N VAL A 155 -0.70 -2.70 -23.91
CA VAL A 155 -1.47 -3.81 -24.51
C VAL A 155 -1.05 -4.05 -25.97
N GLN A 156 -0.81 -2.98 -26.75
CA GLN A 156 -0.36 -3.12 -28.14
C GLN A 156 1.05 -3.69 -28.27
N HIS A 157 1.95 -3.38 -27.34
CA HIS A 157 3.31 -3.91 -27.32
C HIS A 157 3.32 -5.39 -26.97
N VAL A 158 2.60 -5.75 -25.91
CA VAL A 158 2.54 -7.13 -25.43
C VAL A 158 1.86 -8.04 -26.46
N ALA A 159 0.78 -7.58 -27.11
CA ALA A 159 0.11 -8.34 -28.17
C ALA A 159 0.97 -8.56 -29.43
N LYS A 160 2.02 -7.76 -29.63
CA LYS A 160 2.94 -7.83 -30.78
C LYS A 160 4.35 -8.26 -30.35
N LEU A 161 4.48 -8.79 -29.14
CA LEU A 161 5.75 -9.26 -28.62
C LEU A 161 6.19 -10.51 -29.38
N ASP A 162 7.49 -10.58 -29.65
CA ASP A 162 8.10 -11.75 -30.30
C ASP A 162 9.20 -12.26 -29.37
N ASP A 163 8.98 -13.43 -28.77
CA ASP A 163 9.90 -14.04 -27.81
C ASP A 163 11.25 -14.41 -28.43
N ALA A 164 11.34 -14.50 -29.77
CA ALA A 164 12.62 -14.70 -30.45
C ALA A 164 13.51 -13.44 -30.43
N ARG A 165 13.01 -12.29 -29.97
CA ARG A 165 13.74 -11.02 -29.88
C ARG A 165 14.01 -10.63 -28.43
N PRO A 166 15.15 -11.05 -27.84
CA PRO A 166 15.43 -10.85 -26.42
C PRO A 166 15.49 -9.37 -26.00
N ASP A 167 16.04 -8.49 -26.84
CA ASP A 167 16.08 -7.05 -26.54
C ASP A 167 14.69 -6.42 -26.51
N LEU A 168 13.81 -6.81 -27.45
CA LEU A 168 12.42 -6.34 -27.45
C LEU A 168 11.69 -6.81 -26.19
N ARG A 169 11.88 -8.08 -25.81
CA ARG A 169 11.31 -8.64 -24.58
C ARG A 169 11.81 -7.93 -23.34
N ARG A 170 13.10 -7.63 -23.26
CA ARG A 170 13.72 -6.89 -22.16
C ARG A 170 13.14 -5.47 -22.03
N VAL A 171 13.03 -4.74 -23.14
CA VAL A 171 12.43 -3.39 -23.16
C VAL A 171 10.95 -3.44 -22.77
N ALA A 172 10.19 -4.42 -23.27
CA ALA A 172 8.78 -4.59 -22.91
C ALA A 172 8.60 -4.92 -21.41
N ALA A 173 9.49 -5.72 -20.83
CA ALA A 173 9.48 -5.99 -19.40
C ALA A 173 9.73 -4.72 -18.58
N GLN A 174 10.73 -3.90 -18.93
CA GLN A 174 10.96 -2.63 -18.25
C GLN A 174 9.79 -1.65 -18.44
N ALA A 175 9.21 -1.57 -19.64
CA ALA A 175 8.01 -0.75 -19.85
C ALA A 175 6.84 -1.22 -18.98
N GLY A 176 6.69 -2.53 -18.77
CA GLY A 176 5.71 -3.08 -17.82
C GLY A 176 5.96 -2.63 -16.38
N ARG A 177 7.22 -2.52 -15.94
CA ARG A 177 7.56 -1.99 -14.62
C ARG A 177 7.21 -0.51 -14.49
N GLU A 178 7.55 0.30 -15.50
CA GLU A 178 7.18 1.72 -15.50
C GLU A 178 5.66 1.92 -15.45
N LEU A 179 4.90 1.07 -16.16
CA LEU A 179 3.44 1.10 -16.08
C LEU A 179 2.93 0.74 -14.68
N LEU A 180 3.41 -0.35 -14.08
CA LEU A 180 3.01 -0.76 -12.73
C LEU A 180 3.36 0.32 -11.68
N LEU A 181 4.51 0.98 -11.83
CA LEU A 181 4.90 2.10 -10.97
C LEU A 181 4.01 3.31 -11.20
N LEU A 182 3.61 3.61 -12.44
CA LEU A 182 2.66 4.67 -12.77
C LEU A 182 1.25 4.40 -12.22
N GLU A 183 0.84 3.13 -12.15
CA GLU A 183 -0.47 2.65 -11.63
C GLU A 183 -0.61 2.72 -10.10
N ALA A 184 0.47 3.03 -9.36
CA ALA A 184 0.42 3.08 -7.91
C ALA A 184 -0.56 4.16 -7.40
N SER A 185 -1.59 3.72 -6.67
CA SER A 185 -2.64 4.62 -6.15
C SER A 185 -2.13 5.65 -5.13
N ASP A 186 -0.93 5.42 -4.57
CA ASP A 186 -0.23 6.35 -3.68
C ASP A 186 -0.05 7.73 -4.31
N TRP A 187 0.10 7.82 -5.63
CA TRP A 187 0.31 9.10 -6.30
C TRP A 187 -0.89 10.02 -6.14
N GLN A 188 -2.09 9.54 -6.47
CA GLN A 188 -3.32 10.32 -6.33
C GLN A 188 -3.62 10.57 -4.85
N PHE A 189 -3.34 9.59 -3.97
CA PHE A 189 -3.50 9.77 -2.52
C PHE A 189 -2.61 10.91 -1.97
N LEU A 190 -1.32 10.94 -2.33
CA LEU A 190 -0.37 11.97 -1.87
C LEU A 190 -0.67 13.37 -2.45
N ILE A 191 -1.22 13.42 -3.67
CA ILE A 191 -1.71 14.67 -4.28
C ILE A 191 -2.92 15.19 -3.51
N THR A 192 -3.93 14.36 -3.28
CA THR A 192 -5.19 14.75 -2.63
C THR A 192 -4.99 15.13 -1.17
N THR A 193 -4.17 14.38 -0.42
CA THR A 193 -3.91 14.61 1.01
C THR A 193 -2.87 15.71 1.26
N TRP A 194 -2.21 16.22 0.22
CA TRP A 194 -1.12 17.19 0.31
C TRP A 194 0.08 16.74 1.15
N ALA A 195 0.20 15.44 1.46
CA ALA A 195 1.29 14.92 2.27
C ALA A 195 2.66 15.05 1.55
N ALA A 196 2.69 14.84 0.24
CA ALA A 196 3.89 14.98 -0.60
C ALA A 196 3.54 15.26 -2.07
N ARG A 197 2.65 16.23 -2.31
CA ARG A 197 2.07 16.52 -3.65
C ARG A 197 3.15 16.67 -4.74
N ASP A 198 4.10 17.58 -4.57
CA ASP A 198 5.16 17.83 -5.57
C ASP A 198 5.97 16.57 -5.92
N TYR A 199 6.19 15.71 -4.93
CA TYR A 199 6.88 14.44 -5.12
C TYR A 199 6.05 13.49 -5.97
N ALA A 200 4.76 13.33 -5.66
CA ALA A 200 3.85 12.46 -6.40
C ALA A 200 3.63 12.94 -7.84
N GLU A 201 3.40 14.25 -8.05
CA GLU A 201 3.25 14.82 -9.39
C GLU A 201 4.50 14.57 -10.25
N ARG A 202 5.70 14.70 -9.65
CA ARG A 202 6.97 14.38 -10.32
C ARG A 202 7.07 12.89 -10.65
N ARG A 203 6.74 11.98 -9.73
CA ARG A 203 6.81 10.52 -9.96
C ARG A 203 5.90 10.07 -11.10
N VAL A 204 4.67 10.59 -11.17
CA VAL A 204 3.74 10.32 -12.29
C VAL A 204 4.33 10.82 -13.61
N ALA A 205 4.97 11.99 -13.62
CA ALA A 205 5.61 12.53 -14.83
C ALA A 205 6.84 11.74 -15.27
N GLU A 206 7.67 11.31 -14.34
CA GLU A 206 8.88 10.50 -14.58
C GLU A 206 8.51 9.14 -15.17
N HIS A 207 7.69 8.34 -14.47
CA HIS A 207 7.32 7.00 -14.94
C HIS A 207 6.55 7.04 -16.27
N TYR A 208 5.68 8.03 -16.47
CA TYR A 208 5.02 8.21 -17.76
C TYR A 208 6.05 8.51 -18.88
N ALA A 209 6.99 9.43 -18.66
CA ALA A 209 7.98 9.78 -19.67
C ALA A 209 8.90 8.58 -20.00
N GLU A 210 9.33 7.83 -18.98
CA GLU A 210 10.19 6.66 -19.13
C GLU A 210 9.44 5.51 -19.83
N PHE A 211 8.17 5.27 -19.48
CA PHE A 211 7.29 4.38 -20.22
C PHE A 211 7.20 4.76 -21.70
N LYS A 212 6.92 6.03 -22.02
CA LYS A 212 6.81 6.50 -23.41
C LYS A 212 8.12 6.32 -24.16
N GLN A 213 9.26 6.57 -23.53
CA GLN A 213 10.57 6.37 -24.14
C GLN A 213 10.85 4.89 -24.44
N LEU A 214 10.56 3.99 -23.50
CA LEU A 214 10.69 2.54 -23.70
C LEU A 214 9.74 2.04 -24.79
N SER A 215 8.53 2.60 -24.83
CA SER A 215 7.55 2.34 -25.86
C SER A 215 8.06 2.70 -27.26
N GLU A 216 8.65 3.89 -27.45
CA GLU A 216 9.30 4.26 -28.72
C GLU A 216 10.38 3.25 -29.11
N ILE A 217 11.25 2.87 -28.17
CA ILE A 217 12.31 1.88 -28.39
C ILE A 217 11.72 0.53 -28.83
N ALA A 218 10.66 0.07 -28.17
CA ALA A 218 9.98 -1.17 -28.55
C ALA A 218 9.39 -1.10 -29.97
N ARG A 219 8.87 0.05 -30.39
CA ARG A 219 8.39 0.23 -31.78
C ARG A 219 9.56 0.19 -32.78
N GLY A 220 10.68 0.85 -32.47
CA GLY A 220 11.89 0.81 -33.30
C GLY A 220 12.45 -0.60 -33.45
N LEU A 221 12.64 -1.31 -32.33
CA LEU A 221 13.09 -2.71 -32.33
C LEU A 221 12.14 -3.62 -33.12
N ARG A 222 10.82 -3.38 -33.02
CA ARG A 222 9.83 -4.12 -33.80
C ARG A 222 9.97 -3.85 -35.29
N ALA A 223 10.26 -2.61 -35.68
CA ALA A 223 10.50 -2.20 -37.06
C ALA A 223 11.88 -2.63 -37.61
N GLY A 224 12.74 -3.24 -36.77
CA GLY A 224 14.05 -3.76 -37.17
C GLY A 224 15.21 -2.80 -36.92
N GLU A 225 15.00 -1.73 -36.15
CA GLU A 225 16.09 -0.88 -35.70
C GLU A 225 17.05 -1.65 -34.78
N PRO A 226 18.37 -1.42 -34.86
CA PRO A 226 19.32 -2.10 -34.00
C PRO A 226 19.22 -1.59 -32.55
N PHE A 227 19.48 -2.49 -31.59
CA PHE A 227 19.60 -2.10 -30.18
C PHE A 227 20.93 -1.39 -29.93
N ALA A 228 20.94 -0.08 -30.18
CA ALA A 228 22.13 0.75 -30.12
C ALA A 228 22.74 0.81 -28.70
N PRO A 229 24.07 1.04 -28.56
CA PRO A 229 24.73 1.12 -27.26
C PRO A 229 24.12 2.14 -26.30
N ASP A 230 23.71 3.30 -26.80
CA ASP A 230 23.08 4.37 -26.00
C ASP A 230 21.71 3.94 -25.47
N THR A 231 20.89 3.29 -26.31
CA THR A 231 19.62 2.68 -25.92
C THR A 231 19.83 1.60 -24.86
N ALA A 232 20.85 0.76 -25.03
CA ALA A 232 21.16 -0.28 -24.07
C ALA A 232 21.61 0.31 -22.72
N GLU A 233 22.34 1.43 -22.69
CA GLU A 233 22.72 2.09 -21.44
C GLU A 233 21.54 2.77 -20.76
N LEU A 234 20.65 3.41 -21.54
CA LEU A 234 19.40 3.94 -21.02
C LEU A 234 18.56 2.85 -20.35
N VAL A 235 18.32 1.73 -21.03
CA VAL A 235 17.53 0.62 -20.49
C VAL A 235 18.20 0.06 -19.23
N ARG A 236 19.53 -0.11 -19.23
CA ARG A 236 20.28 -0.52 -18.02
C ARG A 236 20.13 0.47 -16.87
N ARG A 237 20.10 1.77 -17.14
CA ARG A 237 19.89 2.79 -16.11
C ARG A 237 18.50 2.64 -15.49
N LEU A 238 17.46 2.51 -16.31
CA LEU A 238 16.08 2.32 -15.83
C LEU A 238 15.94 1.02 -15.04
N GLU A 239 16.47 -0.10 -15.54
CA GLU A 239 16.47 -1.38 -14.80
C GLU A 239 17.19 -1.32 -13.44
N ARG A 240 18.16 -0.41 -13.26
CA ARG A 240 18.83 -0.20 -11.97
C ARG A 240 18.02 0.68 -11.03
N GLN A 241 17.29 1.66 -11.57
CA GLN A 241 16.48 2.59 -10.77
C GLN A 241 15.15 1.94 -10.37
N ASP A 242 14.48 1.32 -11.34
CA ASP A 242 13.13 0.76 -11.26
C ASP A 242 13.19 -0.76 -11.43
N PHE A 243 13.90 -1.39 -10.49
CA PHE A 243 14.27 -2.81 -10.51
C PHE A 243 13.20 -3.77 -9.97
N CYS A 244 12.02 -3.25 -9.58
CA CYS A 244 10.95 -4.07 -9.00
C CYS A 244 10.50 -5.18 -9.96
N PHE A 245 10.07 -6.32 -9.42
CA PHE A 245 9.64 -7.48 -10.23
C PHE A 245 10.71 -7.92 -11.25
N PRO A 246 11.87 -8.44 -10.80
CA PRO A 246 12.95 -8.84 -11.70
C PRO A 246 12.51 -9.91 -12.70
N ASP A 247 11.56 -10.77 -12.30
CA ASP A 247 11.02 -11.86 -13.10
C ASP A 247 9.72 -11.51 -13.84
N LEU A 248 9.41 -10.21 -14.00
CA LEU A 248 8.21 -9.76 -14.70
C LEU A 248 8.20 -10.30 -16.13
N ASP A 249 7.25 -11.19 -16.42
CA ASP A 249 6.96 -11.63 -17.77
C ASP A 249 6.02 -10.63 -18.45
N PRO A 250 6.44 -9.86 -19.47
CA PRO A 250 5.59 -8.85 -20.09
C PRO A 250 4.27 -9.38 -20.64
N VAL A 251 4.11 -10.69 -20.91
CA VAL A 251 2.85 -11.28 -21.39
C VAL A 251 1.89 -11.72 -20.27
N TRP A 252 2.22 -11.49 -19.01
CA TRP A 252 1.42 -11.94 -17.85
C TRP A 252 -0.07 -11.56 -17.93
N ALA A 253 -0.39 -10.38 -18.47
CA ALA A 253 -1.77 -9.89 -18.52
C ALA A 253 -2.56 -10.37 -19.75
N LEU A 254 -1.94 -11.03 -20.73
CA LEU A 254 -2.68 -11.57 -21.88
C LEU A 254 -3.52 -12.81 -21.51
N GLY A 255 -3.33 -13.36 -20.31
CA GLY A 255 -3.91 -14.62 -19.87
C GLY A 255 -3.33 -15.79 -20.66
N GLN A 256 -3.20 -16.95 -20.02
CA GLN A 256 -3.21 -18.17 -20.83
C GLN A 256 -4.60 -18.27 -21.46
N PRO A 257 -4.74 -18.68 -22.74
CA PRO A 257 -6.05 -18.97 -23.29
C PRO A 257 -6.72 -19.95 -22.33
N ALA A 258 -7.87 -19.56 -21.77
CA ALA A 258 -8.60 -20.37 -20.82
C ALA A 258 -8.79 -21.76 -21.44
N THR A 259 -8.07 -22.76 -20.91
CA THR A 259 -8.37 -24.16 -21.18
C THR A 259 -9.75 -24.41 -20.58
N ARG A 260 -10.78 -24.28 -21.43
CA ARG A 260 -12.12 -24.81 -21.20
C ARG A 260 -12.09 -26.32 -21.26
#